data_AF-A0A497PY93-F1
#
_entry.id   AF-A0A497PY93-F1
#
_cell.length_a   1.000
_cell.length_b   1.000
_cell.length_c   1.000
_cell.angle_alpha   90.00
_cell.angle_beta   90.00
_cell.angle_gamma   90.00
#
_symmetry.space_group_name_H-M   'P 1'
#
loop_
_entity.id
_entity.type
_entity.pdbx_description
1 polymer ?
#
loop_
_entity_poly.entity_id
_entity_poly.type
_entity_poly.pdbx_seq_one_letter_code
_entity_poly.pdbx_strand_id
1 'polypeptide(L)'
;MSDDVIIDHGHQHAINRVFALFLVLAIVGATLAKNYWFSTLTNIDLYIIVFFPVALLFISFGFGYASKKAIDYVPGEWESRKVLVTFSEYERMVEDYDEAYGELYAHPGDCMTFCCLLPVLFVFGYMFLIFQGQDIQLICPLVDTLLLLGIYYSIAGAVGFITGFRVPNIDAEEFFKAPPNDDSMEYAEKLDGARGLEVGVAVELGVRAGVQTLFNAEPKVGVKGLPDTVRIRIQVSHSGFDYPYLVGTVYKGAPVEETVETIKIRTRYPALLEYSMDENVTVIVARFKVPKRSSRVPYISDEDFRALARLLAEKLKENYESVQ
;
A
#
# COMPACT_ATOMS: atom_id res chain seq x y z
N MET A 1 14.38 -27.80 -13.57
CA MET A 1 14.31 -26.33 -13.54
C MET A 1 15.12 -25.91 -12.33
N SER A 2 16.00 -24.93 -12.45
CA SER A 2 16.84 -24.50 -11.32
C SER A 2 15.94 -23.94 -10.22
N ASP A 3 16.10 -24.44 -8.99
CA ASP A 3 15.35 -24.02 -7.81
C ASP A 3 15.55 -22.54 -7.42
N ASP A 4 16.37 -21.82 -8.20
CA ASP A 4 16.79 -20.45 -7.98
C ASP A 4 15.84 -19.38 -8.57
N VAL A 5 14.92 -19.76 -9.46
CA VAL A 5 14.00 -18.79 -10.11
C VAL A 5 12.65 -18.80 -9.41
N ILE A 6 12.33 -17.69 -8.75
CA ILE A 6 11.07 -17.51 -8.00
C ILE A 6 9.97 -16.85 -8.85
N ILE A 7 10.37 -15.97 -9.76
CA ILE A 7 9.48 -15.21 -10.66
C ILE A 7 9.94 -15.45 -12.09
N ASP A 8 9.04 -15.96 -12.94
CA ASP A 8 9.30 -16.17 -14.36
C ASP A 8 8.65 -15.06 -15.19
N HIS A 9 9.49 -14.30 -15.89
CA HIS A 9 9.10 -13.20 -16.78
C HIS A 9 9.05 -13.62 -18.27
N GLY A 10 9.22 -14.91 -18.59
CA GLY A 10 9.29 -15.41 -19.96
C GLY A 10 8.08 -15.03 -20.81
N HIS A 11 6.87 -15.27 -20.30
CA HIS A 11 5.63 -14.91 -21.00
C HIS A 11 5.40 -13.40 -21.04
N GLN A 12 5.72 -12.69 -19.95
CA GLN A 12 5.66 -11.22 -19.90
C GLN A 12 6.49 -10.57 -21.02
N HIS A 13 7.73 -11.03 -21.25
CA HIS A 13 8.58 -10.50 -22.31
C HIS A 13 7.98 -10.67 -23.71
N ALA A 14 7.29 -11.78 -23.97
CA ALA A 14 6.60 -11.99 -25.24
C ALA A 14 5.46 -10.98 -25.43
N ILE A 15 4.65 -10.76 -24.40
CA ILE A 15 3.54 -9.78 -24.42
C ILE A 15 4.06 -8.36 -24.64
N ASN A 16 5.14 -7.98 -23.94
CA ASN A 16 5.74 -6.65 -24.09
C ASN A 16 6.27 -6.41 -25.51
N ARG A 17 6.85 -7.43 -26.15
CA ARG A 17 7.30 -7.36 -27.56
C ARG A 17 6.11 -7.21 -28.52
N VAL A 18 5.03 -7.96 -28.30
CA VAL A 18 3.81 -7.85 -29.11
C VAL A 18 3.19 -6.45 -28.97
N PHE A 19 3.15 -5.91 -27.75
CA PHE A 19 2.69 -4.56 -27.49
C PHE A 19 3.55 -3.51 -28.22
N ALA A 20 4.88 -3.61 -28.14
CA ALA A 20 5.78 -2.68 -28.83
C ALA A 20 5.58 -2.72 -30.36
N LEU A 21 5.43 -3.92 -30.93
CA LEU A 21 5.15 -4.08 -32.36
C LEU A 21 3.79 -3.47 -32.73
N PHE A 22 2.75 -3.74 -31.93
CA PHE A 22 1.42 -3.17 -32.12
C PHE A 22 1.44 -1.65 -32.10
N LEU A 23 2.13 -1.03 -31.15
CA LEU A 23 2.26 0.42 -31.03
C LEU A 23 2.95 1.02 -32.27
N VAL A 24 4.04 0.42 -32.73
CA VAL A 24 4.75 0.87 -33.96
C VAL A 24 3.83 0.77 -35.17
N LEU A 25 3.12 -0.35 -35.33
CA LEU A 25 2.17 -0.53 -36.44
C LEU A 25 1.00 0.47 -36.36
N ALA A 26 0.51 0.79 -35.17
CA ALA A 26 -0.53 1.80 -34.98
C ALA A 26 -0.06 3.21 -35.38
N ILE A 27 1.17 3.59 -35.00
CA ILE A 27 1.78 4.89 -35.35
C ILE A 27 2.00 4.99 -36.87
N VAL A 28 2.64 3.97 -37.47
CA VAL A 28 2.92 3.95 -38.90
C VAL A 28 1.61 3.92 -39.71
N GLY A 29 0.67 3.06 -39.30
CA GLY A 29 -0.63 2.94 -39.94
C GLY A 29 -1.42 4.25 -39.91
N ALA A 30 -1.49 4.90 -38.75
CA ALA A 30 -2.15 6.20 -38.60
C ALA A 30 -1.49 7.30 -39.44
N THR A 31 -0.15 7.32 -39.46
CA THR A 31 0.63 8.29 -40.26
C THR A 31 0.37 8.11 -41.74
N LEU A 32 0.41 6.88 -42.25
CA LEU A 32 0.19 6.62 -43.66
C LEU A 32 -1.28 6.83 -44.07
N ALA A 33 -2.23 6.39 -43.23
CA ALA A 33 -3.67 6.57 -43.46
C ALA A 33 -4.00 8.05 -43.67
N LYS A 34 -3.43 8.91 -42.83
CA LYS A 34 -3.60 10.35 -42.90
C LYS A 34 -2.94 10.99 -44.12
N ASN A 35 -1.70 10.62 -44.44
CA ASN A 35 -0.94 11.28 -45.51
C ASN A 35 -1.27 10.80 -46.91
N TYR A 36 -1.73 9.55 -47.08
CA TYR A 36 -1.87 8.94 -48.41
C TYR A 36 -3.27 8.48 -48.77
N TRP A 37 -4.05 7.99 -47.79
CA TRP A 37 -5.34 7.35 -48.08
C TRP A 37 -6.55 8.27 -47.89
N PHE A 38 -6.46 9.25 -47.00
CA PHE A 38 -7.65 9.95 -46.51
C PHE A 38 -7.52 11.48 -46.42
N SER A 39 -6.52 12.06 -47.10
CA SER A 39 -6.14 13.48 -47.01
C SER A 39 -7.24 14.51 -47.34
N THR A 40 -8.40 14.07 -47.84
CA THR A 40 -9.53 14.93 -48.25
C THR A 40 -10.79 14.76 -47.39
N LEU A 41 -10.80 13.84 -46.42
CA LEU A 41 -11.98 13.56 -45.58
C LEU A 41 -11.79 14.12 -44.17
N THR A 42 -12.38 15.30 -43.91
CA THR A 42 -12.29 16.04 -42.63
C THR A 42 -12.70 15.20 -41.40
N ASN A 43 -13.56 14.19 -41.60
CA ASN A 43 -13.99 13.29 -40.52
C ASN A 43 -12.93 12.28 -40.11
N ILE A 44 -11.98 11.93 -40.99
CA ILE A 44 -10.99 10.88 -40.71
C ILE A 44 -9.90 11.38 -39.76
N ASP A 45 -9.54 12.66 -39.83
CA ASP A 45 -8.63 13.28 -38.87
C ASP A 45 -9.19 13.23 -37.44
N LEU A 46 -10.50 13.41 -37.26
CA LEU A 46 -11.16 13.24 -35.96
C LEU A 46 -10.99 11.81 -35.43
N TYR A 47 -11.15 10.80 -36.29
CA TYR A 47 -10.94 9.41 -35.88
C TYR A 47 -9.49 9.12 -35.50
N ILE A 48 -8.53 9.54 -36.33
CA ILE A 48 -7.09 9.30 -36.12
C ILE A 48 -6.58 10.06 -34.89
N ILE A 49 -7.01 11.30 -34.65
CA ILE A 49 -6.42 12.15 -33.63
C ILE A 49 -7.18 12.10 -32.30
N VAL A 50 -8.47 11.72 -32.30
CA VAL A 50 -9.29 11.73 -31.08
C VAL A 50 -9.71 10.34 -30.66
N PHE A 51 -10.35 9.57 -31.55
CA PHE A 51 -10.90 8.26 -31.17
C PHE A 51 -9.86 7.15 -31.11
N PHE A 52 -8.91 7.12 -32.05
CA PHE A 52 -7.90 6.07 -32.13
C PHE A 52 -6.91 6.06 -30.95
N PRO A 53 -6.42 7.21 -30.42
CA PRO A 53 -5.63 7.23 -29.19
C PRO A 53 -6.40 6.73 -27.97
N VAL A 54 -7.71 7.01 -27.91
CA VAL A 54 -8.57 6.47 -26.84
C VAL A 54 -8.67 4.94 -26.98
N ALA A 55 -8.90 4.43 -28.19
CA ALA A 55 -8.90 2.98 -28.42
C ALA A 55 -7.53 2.35 -28.10
N LEU A 56 -6.44 3.01 -28.48
CA LEU A 56 -5.07 2.62 -28.17
C LEU A 56 -4.84 2.57 -26.66
N LEU A 57 -5.35 3.53 -25.88
CA LEU A 57 -5.29 3.52 -24.42
C LEU A 57 -5.95 2.24 -23.85
N PHE A 58 -7.16 1.90 -24.28
CA PHE A 58 -7.87 0.70 -23.81
C PHE A 58 -7.16 -0.60 -24.21
N ILE A 59 -6.67 -0.69 -25.45
CA ILE A 59 -5.93 -1.87 -25.91
C ILE A 59 -4.61 -2.01 -25.14
N SER A 60 -3.91 -0.89 -24.93
CA SER A 60 -2.65 -0.87 -24.16
C SER A 60 -2.88 -1.26 -22.70
N PHE A 61 -4.00 -0.84 -22.12
CA PHE A 61 -4.44 -1.31 -20.80
C PHE A 61 -4.61 -2.82 -20.77
N GLY A 62 -5.27 -3.41 -21.77
CA GLY A 62 -5.40 -4.86 -21.89
C GLY A 62 -4.04 -5.57 -21.98
N PHE A 63 -3.09 -5.01 -22.75
CA PHE A 63 -1.72 -5.53 -22.84
C PHE A 63 -0.96 -5.42 -21.51
N GLY A 64 -1.09 -4.29 -20.80
CA GLY A 64 -0.50 -4.11 -19.47
C GLY A 64 -1.04 -5.12 -18.46
N TYR A 65 -2.36 -5.29 -18.44
CA TYR A 65 -3.05 -6.26 -17.59
C TYR A 65 -2.59 -7.68 -17.88
N ALA A 66 -2.58 -8.07 -19.16
CA ALA A 66 -2.12 -9.38 -19.59
C ALA A 66 -0.62 -9.59 -19.30
N SER A 67 0.19 -8.54 -19.46
CA SER A 67 1.63 -8.56 -19.17
C SER A 67 1.89 -8.90 -17.70
N LYS A 68 1.20 -8.23 -16.77
CA LYS A 68 1.34 -8.58 -15.34
C LYS A 68 0.78 -9.96 -15.02
N LYS A 69 -0.36 -10.34 -15.58
CA LYS A 69 -0.92 -11.69 -15.37
C LYS A 69 -0.08 -12.82 -15.96
N ALA A 70 0.83 -12.51 -16.88
CA ALA A 70 1.79 -13.45 -17.44
C ALA A 70 3.10 -13.52 -16.64
N ILE A 71 3.20 -12.84 -15.50
CA ILE A 71 4.27 -13.05 -14.54
C ILE A 71 3.89 -14.28 -13.71
N ASP A 72 4.62 -15.37 -13.92
CA ASP A 72 4.36 -16.64 -13.28
C ASP A 72 5.20 -16.76 -12.00
N TYR A 73 4.54 -17.08 -10.88
CA TYR A 73 5.23 -17.45 -9.65
C TYR A 73 5.55 -18.95 -9.69
N VAL A 74 6.81 -19.31 -9.44
CA VAL A 74 7.23 -20.71 -9.33
C VAL A 74 7.01 -21.18 -7.89
N PRO A 75 6.05 -22.09 -7.63
CA PRO A 75 5.77 -22.54 -6.27
C PRO A 75 6.97 -23.22 -5.62
N GLY A 76 7.08 -23.12 -4.30
CA GLY A 76 8.09 -23.80 -3.51
C GLY A 76 8.04 -23.39 -2.04
N GLU A 77 8.84 -24.06 -1.22
CA GLU A 77 8.85 -23.88 0.22
C GLU A 77 9.68 -22.65 0.61
N TRP A 78 9.17 -21.90 1.58
CA TRP A 78 9.84 -20.74 2.15
C TRP A 78 10.26 -21.01 3.58
N GLU A 79 11.46 -20.59 3.94
CA GLU A 79 11.90 -20.62 5.33
C GLU A 79 11.41 -19.37 6.06
N SER A 80 10.53 -19.56 7.06
CA SER A 80 10.00 -18.45 7.87
C SER A 80 10.96 -18.11 9.01
N ARG A 81 11.34 -16.84 9.11
CA ARG A 81 12.14 -16.30 10.23
C ARG A 81 11.41 -15.14 10.88
N LYS A 82 11.21 -15.22 12.20
CA LYS A 82 10.63 -14.11 12.99
C LYS A 82 11.73 -13.28 13.61
N VAL A 83 11.69 -11.97 13.39
CA VAL A 83 12.62 -10.99 13.96
C VAL A 83 11.84 -9.84 14.58
N LEU A 84 12.33 -9.33 15.71
CA LEU A 84 11.82 -8.10 16.30
C LEU A 84 12.74 -6.96 15.84
N VAL A 85 12.16 -5.97 15.19
CA VAL A 85 12.88 -4.80 14.67
C VAL A 85 12.26 -3.52 15.22
N THR A 86 13.01 -2.42 15.19
CA THR A 86 12.48 -1.10 15.50
C THR A 86 11.55 -0.60 14.39
N PHE A 87 10.71 0.41 14.67
CA PHE A 87 9.88 1.04 13.63
C PHE A 87 10.72 1.64 12.49
N SER A 88 11.85 2.26 12.83
CA SER A 88 12.77 2.81 11.81
C SER A 88 13.41 1.74 10.92
N GLU A 89 13.66 0.53 11.46
CA GLU A 89 14.16 -0.59 10.67
C GLU A 89 13.02 -1.20 9.83
N TYR A 90 11.82 -1.30 10.40
CA TYR A 90 10.63 -1.77 9.67
C TYR A 90 10.31 -0.86 8.49
N GLU A 91 10.36 0.46 8.65
CA GLU A 91 10.11 1.43 7.57
C GLU A 91 11.10 1.23 6.42
N ARG A 92 12.40 1.10 6.71
CA ARG A 92 13.42 0.79 5.69
C ARG A 92 13.17 -0.57 5.04
N MET A 93 12.79 -1.58 5.81
CA MET A 93 12.47 -2.90 5.25
C MET A 93 11.25 -2.84 4.34
N VAL A 94 10.27 -1.99 4.64
CA VAL A 94 9.09 -1.75 3.80
C VAL A 94 9.48 -1.00 2.53
N GLU A 95 10.35 0.01 2.62
CA GLU A 95 10.89 0.72 1.46
C GLU A 95 11.67 -0.22 0.53
N ASP A 96 12.61 -1.00 1.08
CA ASP A 96 13.38 -1.99 0.31
C ASP A 96 12.46 -3.05 -0.33
N TYR A 97 11.39 -3.44 0.36
CA TYR A 97 10.41 -4.39 -0.12
C TYR A 97 9.51 -3.82 -1.23
N ASP A 98 9.10 -2.56 -1.13
CA ASP A 98 8.34 -1.87 -2.17
C ASP A 98 9.21 -1.58 -3.40
N GLU A 99 10.49 -1.25 -3.21
CA GLU A 99 11.44 -1.11 -4.32
C GLU A 99 11.65 -2.44 -5.05
N ALA A 100 11.79 -3.55 -4.31
CA ALA A 100 12.05 -4.86 -4.90
C ALA A 100 10.84 -5.50 -5.58
N TYR A 101 9.63 -5.27 -5.05
CA TYR A 101 8.44 -6.05 -5.42
C TYR A 101 7.17 -5.22 -5.57
N GLY A 102 7.21 -3.90 -5.36
CA GLY A 102 6.05 -3.00 -5.44
C GLY A 102 5.26 -3.15 -6.74
N GLU A 103 5.96 -3.36 -7.85
CA GLU A 103 5.35 -3.59 -9.17
C GLU A 103 4.49 -4.86 -9.26
N LEU A 104 4.70 -5.83 -8.35
CA LEU A 104 3.96 -7.09 -8.29
C LEU A 104 2.61 -6.94 -7.56
N TYR A 105 2.44 -5.93 -6.69
CA TYR A 105 1.20 -5.66 -5.98
C TYR A 105 0.17 -4.92 -6.83
N ALA A 106 -1.10 -5.15 -6.58
CA ALA A 106 -2.19 -4.42 -7.20
C ALA A 106 -2.31 -3.05 -6.54
N HIS A 107 -2.41 -2.03 -7.38
CA HIS A 107 -2.85 -0.69 -6.98
C HIS A 107 -4.24 -0.45 -7.58
N PRO A 108 -5.32 -0.98 -6.97
CA PRO A 108 -6.67 -0.87 -7.52
C PRO A 108 -7.15 0.58 -7.66
N GLY A 109 -6.56 1.52 -6.91
CA GLY A 109 -6.78 2.95 -7.06
C GLY A 109 -6.40 3.49 -8.44
N ASP A 110 -5.49 2.83 -9.17
CA ASP A 110 -5.05 3.26 -10.50
C ASP A 110 -6.12 3.07 -11.58
N CYS A 111 -7.19 2.32 -11.31
CA CYS A 111 -8.37 2.31 -12.16
C CYS A 111 -9.01 3.71 -12.28
N MET A 112 -8.95 4.55 -11.24
CA MET A 112 -9.45 5.94 -11.32
C MET A 112 -8.56 6.82 -12.21
N THR A 113 -7.25 6.58 -12.21
CA THR A 113 -6.28 7.27 -13.09
C THR A 113 -6.70 7.14 -14.54
N PHE A 114 -7.20 5.97 -14.95
CA PHE A 114 -7.74 5.74 -16.29
C PHE A 114 -8.89 6.68 -16.68
N CYS A 115 -9.86 6.88 -15.77
CA CYS A 115 -10.99 7.80 -15.99
C CYS A 115 -10.54 9.27 -16.07
N CYS A 116 -9.54 9.66 -15.27
CA CYS A 116 -9.00 11.02 -15.27
C CYS A 116 -8.15 11.33 -16.51
N LEU A 117 -7.59 10.32 -17.17
CA LEU A 117 -6.77 10.49 -18.38
C LEU A 117 -7.60 10.69 -19.66
N LEU A 118 -8.84 10.19 -19.71
CA LEU A 118 -9.70 10.34 -20.88
C LEU A 118 -9.94 11.82 -21.26
N PRO A 119 -10.38 12.72 -20.35
CA PRO A 119 -10.52 14.14 -20.67
C PRO A 119 -9.22 14.78 -21.18
N VAL A 120 -8.08 14.39 -20.60
CA VAL A 120 -6.77 14.91 -20.99
C VAL A 120 -6.46 14.51 -22.44
N LEU A 121 -6.64 13.24 -22.82
CA LEU A 121 -6.48 12.80 -24.21
C LEU A 121 -7.41 13.53 -25.17
N PHE A 122 -8.68 13.75 -24.80
CA PHE A 122 -9.62 14.51 -25.64
C PHE A 122 -9.15 15.95 -25.86
N VAL A 123 -8.68 16.63 -24.81
CA VAL A 123 -8.16 18.01 -24.91
C VAL A 123 -6.93 18.07 -25.80
N PHE A 124 -5.96 17.18 -25.60
CA PHE A 124 -4.75 17.13 -26.43
C PHE A 124 -5.05 16.78 -27.89
N GLY A 125 -5.95 15.83 -28.14
CA GLY A 125 -6.42 15.50 -29.49
C GLY A 125 -7.09 16.70 -30.18
N TYR A 126 -7.90 17.47 -29.46
CA TYR A 126 -8.53 18.66 -30.02
C TYR A 126 -7.50 19.78 -30.30
N MET A 127 -6.55 20.00 -29.39
CA MET A 127 -5.45 20.95 -29.61
C MET A 127 -4.60 20.56 -30.82
N PHE A 128 -4.34 19.27 -31.00
CA PHE A 128 -3.63 18.74 -32.15
C PHE A 128 -4.38 19.01 -33.46
N LEU A 129 -5.70 18.83 -33.48
CA LEU A 129 -6.54 19.17 -34.63
C LEU A 129 -6.46 20.67 -34.97
N ILE A 130 -6.51 21.55 -33.96
CA ILE A 130 -6.37 23.00 -34.16
C ILE A 130 -4.99 23.32 -34.75
N PHE A 131 -3.93 22.76 -34.20
CA PHE A 131 -2.56 23.00 -34.66
C PHE A 131 -2.38 22.58 -36.13
N GLN A 132 -2.95 21.44 -36.50
CA GLN A 132 -2.91 20.97 -37.89
C GLN A 132 -3.78 21.79 -38.84
N GLY A 133 -4.92 22.30 -38.38
CA GLY A 133 -5.77 23.20 -39.17
C GLY A 133 -5.14 24.56 -39.47
N GLN A 134 -3.99 24.89 -38.88
CA GLN A 134 -3.23 26.11 -39.18
C GLN A 134 -2.16 25.91 -40.26
N ASP A 135 -2.05 24.73 -40.87
CA ASP A 135 -1.10 24.40 -41.95
C ASP A 135 0.38 24.73 -41.62
N ILE A 136 0.74 24.70 -40.33
CA ILE A 136 2.10 24.96 -39.87
C ILE A 136 2.99 23.76 -40.21
N GLN A 137 3.89 23.93 -41.18
CA GLN A 137 4.90 22.94 -41.56
C GLN A 137 6.23 23.24 -40.87
N LEU A 138 6.79 22.25 -40.17
CA LEU A 138 8.09 22.35 -39.50
C LEU A 138 9.21 21.82 -40.40
N ILE A 139 9.03 20.62 -40.96
CA ILE A 139 10.01 19.97 -41.84
C ILE A 139 9.35 19.55 -43.15
N CYS A 140 8.43 18.58 -43.07
CA CYS A 140 7.58 18.17 -44.18
C CYS A 140 6.34 17.42 -43.65
N PRO A 141 5.21 17.41 -44.39
CA PRO A 141 3.93 16.91 -43.89
C PRO A 141 3.99 15.48 -43.32
N LEU A 142 4.77 14.60 -43.97
CA LEU A 142 4.93 13.22 -43.54
C LEU A 142 5.71 13.10 -42.23
N VAL A 143 6.86 13.77 -42.14
CA VAL A 143 7.75 13.71 -40.95
C VAL A 143 7.09 14.39 -39.76
N ASP A 144 6.45 15.54 -39.98
CA ASP A 144 5.76 16.28 -38.93
C ASP A 144 4.59 15.45 -38.37
N THR A 145 3.81 14.79 -39.24
CA THR A 145 2.74 13.89 -38.82
C THR A 145 3.27 12.67 -38.07
N LEU A 146 4.36 12.07 -38.53
CA LEU A 146 4.99 10.91 -37.87
C LEU A 146 5.47 11.27 -36.46
N LEU A 147 6.14 12.42 -36.30
CA LEU A 147 6.64 12.87 -35.01
C LEU A 147 5.51 13.19 -34.05
N LEU A 148 4.53 13.97 -34.50
CA LEU A 148 3.42 14.40 -33.67
C LEU A 148 2.51 13.23 -33.26
N LEU A 149 2.09 12.38 -34.21
CA LEU A 149 1.33 11.16 -33.89
C LEU A 149 2.18 10.17 -33.09
N GLY A 150 3.48 10.04 -33.41
CA GLY A 150 4.40 9.17 -32.71
C GLY A 150 4.49 9.51 -31.23
N ILE A 151 4.70 10.77 -30.87
CA ILE A 151 4.73 11.24 -29.48
C ILE A 151 3.38 10.98 -28.81
N TYR A 152 2.29 11.41 -29.45
CA TYR A 152 0.97 11.36 -28.84
C TYR A 152 0.49 9.92 -28.60
N TYR A 153 0.64 9.03 -29.59
CA TYR A 153 0.30 7.62 -29.45
C TYR A 153 1.23 6.89 -28.48
N SER A 154 2.52 7.26 -28.42
CA SER A 154 3.45 6.66 -27.46
C SER A 154 3.06 7.01 -26.02
N ILE A 155 2.66 8.25 -25.76
CA ILE A 155 2.16 8.67 -24.44
C ILE A 155 0.87 7.92 -24.11
N ALA A 156 -0.13 7.93 -25.02
CA ALA A 156 -1.40 7.23 -24.80
C ALA A 156 -1.19 5.72 -24.57
N GLY A 157 -0.32 5.09 -25.36
CA GLY A 157 -0.01 3.68 -25.25
C GLY A 157 0.76 3.34 -23.97
N ALA A 158 1.82 4.08 -23.65
CA ALA A 158 2.62 3.85 -22.45
C ALA A 158 1.80 4.05 -21.18
N VAL A 159 1.00 5.12 -21.11
CA VAL A 159 0.13 5.38 -19.96
C VAL A 159 -0.90 4.27 -19.81
N GLY A 160 -1.59 3.88 -20.89
CA GLY A 160 -2.54 2.77 -20.86
C GLY A 160 -1.90 1.47 -20.38
N PHE A 161 -0.72 1.14 -20.90
CA PHE A 161 0.03 -0.05 -20.52
C PHE A 161 0.44 -0.03 -19.04
N ILE A 162 1.02 1.07 -18.55
CA ILE A 162 1.45 1.19 -17.15
C ILE A 162 0.26 1.06 -16.21
N THR A 163 -0.85 1.75 -16.50
CA THR A 163 -2.07 1.65 -15.70
C THR A 163 -2.63 0.22 -15.73
N GLY A 164 -2.70 -0.40 -16.90
CA GLY A 164 -3.12 -1.80 -17.03
C GLY A 164 -2.25 -2.77 -16.25
N PHE A 165 -0.94 -2.54 -16.26
CA PHE A 165 0.03 -3.34 -15.51
C PHE A 165 -0.15 -3.18 -14.00
N ARG A 166 -0.51 -2.01 -13.47
CA ARG A 166 -0.62 -1.83 -12.00
C ARG A 166 -1.90 -2.39 -11.38
N VAL A 167 -2.94 -2.67 -12.18
CA VAL A 167 -4.27 -3.07 -11.67
C VAL A 167 -4.35 -4.50 -11.15
N PRO A 168 -3.93 -5.55 -11.89
CA PRO A 168 -4.05 -6.92 -11.40
C PRO A 168 -2.98 -7.25 -10.36
N ASN A 169 -3.28 -8.23 -9.49
CA ASN A 169 -2.28 -8.96 -8.73
C ASN A 169 -1.74 -10.14 -9.55
N ILE A 170 -0.49 -10.51 -9.31
CA ILE A 170 0.03 -11.83 -9.71
C ILE A 170 -0.58 -12.93 -8.83
N ASP A 171 -0.62 -14.18 -9.31
CA ASP A 171 -1.24 -15.32 -8.60
C ASP A 171 -0.40 -15.84 -7.39
N ALA A 172 0.40 -14.96 -6.79
CA ALA A 172 1.19 -15.23 -5.59
C ALA A 172 0.52 -14.63 -4.35
N GLU A 173 -0.77 -14.94 -4.17
CA GLU A 173 -1.66 -14.32 -3.18
C GLU A 173 -1.11 -14.36 -1.74
N GLU A 174 -0.17 -15.23 -1.41
CA GLU A 174 0.37 -15.35 -0.05
C GLU A 174 1.68 -14.56 0.20
N PHE A 175 2.47 -14.28 -0.84
CA PHE A 175 3.88 -13.89 -0.67
C PHE A 175 4.22 -12.46 -1.11
N PHE A 176 3.47 -11.93 -2.07
CA PHE A 176 3.68 -10.59 -2.59
C PHE A 176 2.43 -9.77 -2.30
N LYS A 177 2.33 -9.32 -1.05
CA LYS A 177 1.26 -8.45 -0.54
C LYS A 177 1.87 -7.16 -0.03
N ALA A 178 1.13 -6.06 -0.16
CA ALA A 178 1.51 -4.82 0.48
C ALA A 178 1.72 -5.06 2.00
N PRO A 179 2.80 -4.52 2.60
CA PRO A 179 3.05 -4.68 4.02
C PRO A 179 1.85 -4.18 4.84
N PRO A 180 1.51 -4.85 5.95
CA PRO A 180 0.40 -4.41 6.78
C PRO A 180 0.73 -3.04 7.37
N ASN A 181 -0.16 -2.07 7.09
CA ASN A 181 -0.14 -0.73 7.64
C ASN A 181 -1.53 -0.45 8.22
N ASP A 182 -1.78 -0.98 9.41
CA ASP A 182 -3.04 -0.80 10.13
C ASP A 182 -2.91 0.30 11.19
N ASP A 183 -4.05 0.78 11.70
CA ASP A 183 -4.05 1.83 12.72
C ASP A 183 -3.30 1.39 13.99
N SER A 184 -3.27 0.07 14.26
CA SER A 184 -2.53 -0.46 15.40
C SER A 184 -1.01 -0.24 15.27
N MET A 185 -0.46 -0.33 14.06
CA MET A 185 0.92 0.00 13.75
C MET A 185 1.21 1.50 13.99
N GLU A 186 0.34 2.39 13.49
CA GLU A 186 0.49 3.85 13.69
C GLU A 186 0.46 4.24 15.18
N TYR A 187 -0.48 3.69 15.94
CA TYR A 187 -0.56 3.96 17.38
C TYR A 187 0.58 3.28 18.16
N ALA A 188 1.12 2.17 17.68
CA ALA A 188 2.28 1.51 18.29
C ALA A 188 3.55 2.33 18.09
N GLU A 189 3.75 2.89 16.91
CA GLU A 189 4.85 3.80 16.61
C GLU A 189 4.82 5.02 17.54
N LYS A 190 3.62 5.57 17.81
CA LYS A 190 3.45 6.67 18.78
C LYS A 190 3.92 6.30 20.18
N LEU A 191 3.95 5.02 20.57
CA LEU A 191 4.49 4.57 21.86
C LEU A 191 6.00 4.39 21.86
N ASP A 192 6.67 4.44 20.70
CA ASP A 192 8.12 4.34 20.65
C ASP A 192 8.80 5.44 21.47
N GLY A 193 9.87 5.07 22.19
CA GLY A 193 10.56 5.92 23.15
C GLY A 193 9.80 6.21 24.46
N ALA A 194 8.61 5.63 24.70
CA ALA A 194 7.94 5.75 25.98
C ALA A 194 8.71 5.02 27.10
N ARG A 195 8.97 5.73 28.20
CA ARG A 195 9.71 5.19 29.35
C ARG A 195 9.02 3.95 29.92
N GLY A 196 9.76 2.85 30.06
CA GLY A 196 9.27 1.61 30.66
C GLY A 196 8.62 0.64 29.65
N LEU A 197 8.59 1.00 28.37
CA LEU A 197 8.13 0.12 27.30
C LEU A 197 9.30 -0.32 26.40
N GLU A 198 9.13 -1.49 25.80
CA GLU A 198 9.94 -1.99 24.69
C GLU A 198 9.00 -2.14 23.50
N VAL A 199 9.13 -1.24 22.52
CA VAL A 199 8.21 -1.17 21.38
C VAL A 199 8.97 -1.54 20.13
N GLY A 200 8.39 -2.38 19.28
CA GLY A 200 8.96 -2.77 18.01
C GLY A 200 7.95 -3.50 17.14
N VAL A 201 8.39 -3.96 15.98
CA VAL A 201 7.57 -4.69 15.02
C VAL A 201 8.11 -6.11 14.93
N ALA A 202 7.28 -7.10 15.22
CA ALA A 202 7.60 -8.48 14.97
C ALA A 202 7.32 -8.79 13.50
N VAL A 203 8.39 -8.88 12.72
CA VAL A 203 8.33 -9.15 11.29
C VAL A 203 8.58 -10.64 11.06
N GLU A 204 7.71 -11.25 10.28
CA GLU A 204 7.88 -12.59 9.73
C GLU A 204 8.40 -12.49 8.31
N LEU A 205 9.63 -12.95 8.12
CA LEU A 205 10.36 -12.93 6.86
C LEU A 205 10.34 -14.31 6.23
N GLY A 206 10.06 -14.37 4.93
CA GLY A 206 10.29 -15.55 4.11
C GLY A 206 11.64 -15.46 3.43
N VAL A 207 12.44 -16.52 3.50
CA VAL A 207 13.69 -16.65 2.73
C VAL A 207 13.62 -17.87 1.83
N ARG A 208 13.94 -17.70 0.54
CA ARG A 208 14.06 -18.78 -0.44
C ARG A 208 15.06 -18.39 -1.52
N ALA A 209 16.00 -19.28 -1.86
CA ALA A 209 16.98 -19.07 -2.94
C ALA A 209 17.69 -17.70 -2.92
N GLY A 210 18.01 -17.17 -1.73
CA GLY A 210 18.65 -15.86 -1.56
C GLY A 210 17.71 -14.64 -1.68
N VAL A 211 16.42 -14.87 -1.94
CA VAL A 211 15.36 -13.86 -1.99
C VAL A 211 14.68 -13.79 -0.62
N GLN A 212 14.46 -12.57 -0.14
CA GLN A 212 13.77 -12.29 1.12
C GLN A 212 12.48 -11.52 0.85
N THR A 213 11.39 -11.91 1.51
CA THR A 213 10.07 -11.27 1.43
C THR A 213 9.47 -11.08 2.82
N LEU A 214 8.55 -10.14 2.97
CA LEU A 214 7.81 -9.89 4.19
C LEU A 214 6.47 -10.62 4.15
N PHE A 215 6.30 -11.61 5.03
CA PHE A 215 5.05 -12.37 5.13
C PHE A 215 4.03 -11.68 6.02
N ASN A 216 4.48 -11.16 7.15
CA ASN A 216 3.62 -10.53 8.14
C ASN A 216 4.43 -9.55 8.98
N ALA A 217 3.75 -8.55 9.52
CA ALA A 217 4.31 -7.66 10.52
C ALA A 217 3.23 -7.32 11.56
N GLU A 218 3.57 -7.49 12.83
CA GLU A 218 2.67 -7.19 13.95
C GLU A 218 3.39 -6.29 14.96
N PRO A 219 2.79 -5.16 15.37
CA PRO A 219 3.38 -4.32 16.41
C PRO A 219 3.41 -5.07 17.74
N LYS A 220 4.55 -5.03 18.43
CA LYS A 220 4.73 -5.56 19.78
C LYS A 220 5.09 -4.44 20.75
N VAL A 221 4.35 -4.39 21.84
CA VAL A 221 4.60 -3.48 22.96
C VAL A 221 4.81 -4.31 24.23
N GLY A 222 6.07 -4.47 24.61
CA GLY A 222 6.50 -5.11 25.84
C GLY A 222 6.71 -4.11 26.99
N VAL A 223 6.79 -4.62 28.21
CA VAL A 223 7.15 -3.85 29.40
C VAL A 223 8.62 -4.10 29.72
N LYS A 224 9.42 -3.04 29.82
CA LYS A 224 10.87 -3.13 29.97
C LYS A 224 11.25 -3.89 31.25
N GLY A 225 12.10 -4.92 31.07
CA GLY A 225 12.59 -5.76 32.16
C GLY A 225 11.62 -6.85 32.62
N LEU A 226 10.51 -7.05 31.90
CA LEU A 226 9.58 -8.15 32.12
C LEU A 226 9.65 -9.15 30.94
N PRO A 227 9.29 -10.43 31.16
CA PRO A 227 9.25 -11.41 30.09
C PRO A 227 8.13 -11.15 29.09
N ASP A 228 8.26 -11.76 27.92
CA ASP A 228 7.28 -11.80 26.83
C ASP A 228 5.87 -12.27 27.22
N THR A 229 5.68 -12.84 28.41
CA THR A 229 4.37 -13.19 28.97
C THR A 229 3.59 -11.97 29.48
N VAL A 230 4.24 -10.80 29.55
CA VAL A 230 3.64 -9.51 29.88
C VAL A 230 3.64 -8.64 28.63
N ARG A 231 2.46 -8.41 28.05
CA ARG A 231 2.34 -7.69 26.77
C ARG A 231 1.24 -6.65 26.81
N ILE A 232 1.46 -5.56 26.08
CA ILE A 232 0.47 -4.55 25.79
C ILE A 232 0.09 -4.70 24.32
N ARG A 233 -1.21 -4.84 24.04
CA ARG A 233 -1.77 -4.81 22.69
C ARG A 233 -2.55 -3.53 22.50
N ILE A 234 -2.38 -2.88 21.36
CA ILE A 234 -3.17 -1.71 20.99
C ILE A 234 -4.41 -2.19 20.24
N GLN A 235 -5.56 -1.62 20.58
CA GLN A 235 -6.81 -1.82 19.86
C GLN A 235 -7.42 -0.45 19.53
N VAL A 236 -7.98 -0.33 18.34
CA VAL A 236 -8.61 0.90 17.86
C VAL A 236 -10.09 0.63 17.64
N SER A 237 -10.96 1.40 18.26
CA SER A 237 -12.40 1.36 17.99
C SER A 237 -12.76 2.41 16.95
N HIS A 238 -13.41 1.98 15.87
CA HIS A 238 -13.96 2.85 14.83
C HIS A 238 -15.46 3.07 15.07
N SER A 239 -15.81 3.92 16.05
CA SER A 239 -17.21 4.29 16.34
C SER A 239 -17.42 5.78 16.09
N GLY A 240 -17.34 6.19 14.82
CA GLY A 240 -17.48 7.57 14.37
C GLY A 240 -16.21 8.42 14.43
N PHE A 241 -15.19 7.96 15.16
CA PHE A 241 -13.81 8.44 15.16
C PHE A 241 -12.89 7.33 15.68
N ASP A 242 -11.59 7.43 15.42
CA ASP A 242 -10.62 6.44 15.86
C ASP A 242 -10.31 6.63 17.34
N TYR A 243 -10.57 5.59 18.13
CA TYR A 243 -10.39 5.63 19.56
C TYR A 243 -9.45 4.51 20.01
N PRO A 244 -8.14 4.82 20.18
CA PRO A 244 -7.17 3.84 20.61
C PRO A 244 -7.30 3.56 22.11
N TYR A 245 -7.16 2.29 22.49
CA TYR A 245 -7.02 1.85 23.87
C TYR A 245 -5.99 0.73 23.96
N LEU A 246 -5.45 0.55 25.17
CA LEU A 246 -4.37 -0.38 25.46
C LEU A 246 -4.91 -1.56 26.24
N VAL A 247 -4.53 -2.76 25.84
CA VAL A 247 -4.91 -4.01 26.52
C VAL A 247 -3.63 -4.65 27.02
N GLY A 248 -3.39 -4.53 28.32
CA GLY A 248 -2.31 -5.21 29.01
C GLY A 248 -2.72 -6.64 29.37
N THR A 249 -1.81 -7.59 29.20
CA THR A 249 -2.01 -9.00 29.54
C THR A 249 -0.82 -9.52 30.33
N VAL A 250 -1.09 -10.28 31.39
CA VAL A 250 -0.08 -10.95 32.22
C VAL A 250 -0.47 -12.42 32.35
N TYR A 251 0.31 -13.32 31.76
CA TYR A 251 0.13 -14.75 31.99
C TYR A 251 0.67 -15.16 33.36
N LYS A 252 -0.15 -15.88 34.14
CA LYS A 252 0.07 -16.25 35.55
C LYS A 252 0.33 -15.05 36.46
N GLY A 253 -0.36 -13.94 36.21
CA GLY A 253 -0.34 -12.75 37.06
C GLY A 253 -1.14 -12.94 38.36
N ALA A 254 -1.08 -11.95 39.25
CA ALA A 254 -1.86 -12.01 40.49
C ALA A 254 -3.35 -11.94 40.17
N PRO A 255 -4.18 -12.68 40.92
CA PRO A 255 -5.62 -12.66 40.71
C PRO A 255 -6.16 -11.25 40.93
N VAL A 256 -6.98 -10.79 40.00
CA VAL A 256 -7.65 -9.49 40.05
C VAL A 256 -9.15 -9.68 39.99
N GLU A 257 -9.88 -8.91 40.81
CA GLU A 257 -11.33 -8.84 40.74
C GLU A 257 -11.77 -7.93 39.58
N GLU A 258 -12.89 -8.28 38.94
CA GLU A 258 -13.48 -7.44 37.90
C GLU A 258 -13.88 -6.08 38.46
N THR A 259 -13.07 -5.07 38.16
CA THR A 259 -13.20 -3.74 38.74
C THR A 259 -12.83 -2.66 37.73
N VAL A 260 -13.41 -1.48 37.92
CA VAL A 260 -13.13 -0.31 37.08
C VAL A 260 -12.60 0.81 37.96
N GLU A 261 -11.38 1.25 37.68
CA GLU A 261 -10.68 2.30 38.42
C GLU A 261 -10.53 3.54 37.53
N THR A 262 -10.77 4.73 38.09
CA THR A 262 -10.46 5.99 37.40
C THR A 262 -9.24 6.63 38.06
N ILE A 263 -8.16 6.79 37.31
CA ILE A 263 -6.90 7.37 37.79
C ILE A 263 -6.68 8.73 37.12
N LYS A 264 -6.46 9.75 37.94
CA LYS A 264 -6.10 11.08 37.44
C LYS A 264 -4.63 11.12 37.06
N ILE A 265 -4.34 10.96 35.79
CA ILE A 265 -3.03 11.23 35.18
C ILE A 265 -2.96 12.69 34.71
N ARG A 266 -1.75 13.22 34.53
CA ARG A 266 -1.49 14.61 34.11
C ARG A 266 -1.76 14.82 32.61
N THR A 267 -2.92 14.40 32.14
CA THR A 267 -3.37 14.45 30.74
C THR A 267 -4.73 15.16 30.67
N ARG A 268 -5.23 15.40 29.45
CA ARG A 268 -6.52 16.08 29.26
C ARG A 268 -7.71 15.31 29.84
N TYR A 269 -7.68 13.99 29.71
CA TYR A 269 -8.71 13.09 30.21
C TYR A 269 -8.10 12.11 31.21
N PRO A 270 -8.78 11.79 32.32
CA PRO A 270 -8.27 10.79 33.26
C PRO A 270 -8.26 9.40 32.64
N ALA A 271 -7.38 8.53 33.14
CA ALA A 271 -7.33 7.13 32.73
C ALA A 271 -8.48 6.35 33.39
N LEU A 272 -9.03 5.41 32.64
CA LEU A 272 -9.96 4.40 33.08
C LEU A 272 -9.27 3.04 32.90
N LEU A 273 -9.04 2.33 33.99
CA LEU A 273 -8.47 0.98 33.99
C LEU A 273 -9.58 -0.01 34.31
N GLU A 274 -9.72 -1.03 33.48
CA GLU A 274 -10.70 -2.10 33.64
C GLU A 274 -9.91 -3.39 33.83
N TYR A 275 -10.03 -3.97 35.02
CA TYR A 275 -9.34 -5.19 35.39
C TYR A 275 -10.31 -6.35 35.16
N SER A 276 -9.79 -7.42 34.56
CA SER A 276 -10.48 -8.71 34.49
C SER A 276 -9.46 -9.84 34.52
N MET A 277 -9.92 -11.03 34.84
CA MET A 277 -9.09 -12.24 34.82
C MET A 277 -9.79 -13.31 34.01
N ASP A 278 -9.09 -13.86 33.02
CA ASP A 278 -9.55 -15.00 32.23
C ASP A 278 -8.61 -16.18 32.48
N GLU A 279 -9.10 -17.18 33.19
CA GLU A 279 -8.34 -18.34 33.68
C GLU A 279 -7.02 -17.96 34.40
N ASN A 280 -5.90 -18.02 33.68
CA ASN A 280 -4.56 -17.71 34.16
C ASN A 280 -4.00 -16.41 33.55
N VAL A 281 -4.82 -15.62 32.86
CA VAL A 281 -4.41 -14.38 32.21
C VAL A 281 -5.11 -13.21 32.88
N THR A 282 -4.31 -12.37 33.52
CA THR A 282 -4.80 -11.08 34.02
C THR A 282 -4.82 -10.08 32.87
N VAL A 283 -5.97 -9.43 32.66
CA VAL A 283 -6.19 -8.45 31.61
C VAL A 283 -6.46 -7.09 32.25
N ILE A 284 -5.75 -6.07 31.78
CA ILE A 284 -5.96 -4.67 32.21
C ILE A 284 -6.18 -3.83 30.96
N VAL A 285 -7.41 -3.36 30.76
CA VAL A 285 -7.75 -2.46 29.67
C VAL A 285 -7.59 -1.02 30.15
N ALA A 286 -6.70 -0.27 29.51
CA ALA A 286 -6.49 1.14 29.78
C ALA A 286 -7.03 2.00 28.64
N ARG A 287 -7.95 2.91 28.98
CA ARG A 287 -8.56 3.87 28.05
C ARG A 287 -8.75 5.23 28.70
N PHE A 288 -8.97 6.27 27.89
CA PHE A 288 -9.34 7.58 28.43
C PHE A 288 -10.82 7.64 28.84
N LYS A 289 -11.12 8.35 29.93
CA LYS A 289 -12.51 8.63 30.28
C LYS A 289 -13.00 9.86 29.51
N VAL A 290 -13.38 9.64 28.27
CA VAL A 290 -13.92 10.70 27.41
C VAL A 290 -15.39 10.99 27.77
N PRO A 291 -15.83 12.25 27.83
CA PRO A 291 -17.24 12.59 28.03
C PRO A 291 -18.14 12.01 26.93
N LYS A 292 -19.22 11.31 27.30
CA LYS A 292 -20.18 10.69 26.36
C LYS A 292 -20.93 11.68 25.45
N ARG A 293 -20.90 12.98 25.78
CA ARG A 293 -21.57 14.05 25.03
C ARG A 293 -20.57 15.17 24.81
N SER A 294 -19.85 15.14 23.70
CA SER A 294 -19.08 16.28 23.19
C SER A 294 -19.54 16.63 21.79
N SER A 295 -19.68 17.92 21.50
CA SER A 295 -19.96 18.43 20.14
C SER A 295 -18.73 18.39 19.24
N ARG A 296 -17.58 17.95 19.76
CA ARG A 296 -16.29 17.85 19.06
C ARG A 296 -15.71 16.47 19.29
N VAL A 297 -15.04 15.95 18.25
CA VAL A 297 -14.24 14.73 18.34
C VAL A 297 -13.19 14.92 19.45
N PRO A 298 -13.11 14.02 20.43
CA PRO A 298 -12.11 14.09 21.49
C PRO A 298 -10.71 13.91 20.87
N TYR A 299 -9.80 14.81 21.22
CA TYR A 299 -8.41 14.74 20.76
C TYR A 299 -7.52 14.24 21.90
N ILE A 300 -6.80 13.16 21.63
CA ILE A 300 -5.77 12.58 22.49
C ILE A 300 -4.42 12.87 21.83
N SER A 301 -3.52 13.56 22.51
CA SER A 301 -2.17 13.78 22.01
C SER A 301 -1.31 12.52 22.18
N ASP A 302 -0.24 12.41 21.40
CA ASP A 302 0.73 11.31 21.53
C ASP A 302 1.36 11.28 22.93
N GLU A 303 1.59 12.44 23.54
CA GLU A 303 2.08 12.54 24.92
C GLU A 303 1.07 12.01 25.95
N ASP A 304 -0.22 12.32 25.78
CA ASP A 304 -1.28 11.79 26.63
C ASP A 304 -1.32 10.26 26.49
N PHE A 305 -1.29 9.75 25.26
CA PHE A 305 -1.30 8.30 24.98
C PHE A 305 -0.08 7.58 25.56
N ARG A 306 1.11 8.15 25.43
CA ARG A 306 2.34 7.66 26.10
C ARG A 306 2.20 7.66 27.62
N ALA A 307 1.55 8.66 28.22
CA ALA A 307 1.32 8.70 29.66
C ALA A 307 0.36 7.59 30.12
N LEU A 308 -0.69 7.30 29.34
CA LEU A 308 -1.58 6.16 29.60
C LEU A 308 -0.83 4.83 29.52
N ALA A 309 0.03 4.66 28.52
CA ALA A 309 0.82 3.45 28.34
C ALA A 309 1.82 3.22 29.49
N ARG A 310 2.45 4.29 29.99
CA ARG A 310 3.32 4.22 31.18
C ARG A 310 2.55 3.78 32.43
N LEU A 311 1.37 4.35 32.65
CA LEU A 311 0.51 3.94 33.77
C LEU A 311 0.16 2.45 33.67
N LEU A 312 -0.21 1.99 32.48
CA LEU A 312 -0.51 0.57 32.25
C LEU A 312 0.71 -0.32 32.51
N ALA A 313 1.89 0.07 32.01
CA ALA A 313 3.13 -0.67 32.22
C ALA A 313 3.50 -0.80 33.71
N GLU A 314 3.33 0.27 34.49
CA GLU A 314 3.52 0.25 35.94
C GLU A 314 2.56 -0.72 36.60
N LYS A 315 1.28 -0.71 36.22
CA LYS A 315 0.25 -1.61 36.77
C LYS A 315 0.48 -3.08 36.41
N LEU A 316 0.91 -3.36 35.18
CA LEU A 316 1.27 -4.72 34.75
C LEU A 316 2.48 -5.23 35.52
N LYS A 317 3.47 -4.36 35.75
CA LYS A 317 4.65 -4.68 36.54
C LYS A 317 4.31 -4.99 37.99
N GLU A 318 3.51 -4.15 38.64
CA GLU A 318 3.01 -4.38 40.00
C GLU A 318 2.28 -5.73 40.10
N ASN A 319 1.40 -6.04 39.14
CA ASN A 319 0.66 -7.30 39.12
C ASN A 319 1.58 -8.52 38.94
N TYR A 320 2.56 -8.44 38.02
CA TYR A 320 3.49 -9.55 37.77
C TYR A 320 4.42 -9.81 38.96
N GLU A 321 4.96 -8.75 39.57
CA GLU A 321 5.87 -8.86 40.71
C GLU A 321 5.17 -9.37 41.99
N SER A 322 3.85 -9.18 42.11
CA SER A 322 3.10 -9.64 43.30
C SER A 322 2.93 -11.16 43.42
N VAL A 323 3.27 -11.93 42.38
CA VAL A 323 3.23 -13.41 42.37
C VAL A 323 4.63 -14.04 42.46
N GLN A 324 5.69 -13.26 42.28
CA GLN A 324 7.08 -13.72 42.41
C GLN A 324 7.53 -13.72 43.89
#